data_AF-A0A929F4A4-F1
#
_entry.id   AF-A0A929F4A4-F1
#
_cell.length_a   1.000
_cell.length_b   1.000
_cell.length_c   1.000
_cell.angle_alpha   90.00
_cell.angle_beta   90.00
_cell.angle_gamma   90.00
#
_symmetry.space_group_name_H-M   'P 1'
#
loop_
_entity.id
_entity.type
_entity.pdbx_description
1 polymer ?
#
loop_
_entity_poly.entity_id
_entity_poly.type
_entity_poly.pdbx_seq_one_letter_code
_entity_poly.pdbx_strand_id
1 'polypeptide(L)'
;MQATQLITRRSLDQLEEDIISLSSHINATEYEFLVLVREFDLRQGWKAYHFNSCAEWLNMKCGIAPGTAREKLRVANALFDLTATSLA
;
A
#
# COMPACT_ATOMS: atom_id res chain seq x y z
N MET A 1 -13.38 8.25 30.41
CA MET A 1 -13.98 9.59 30.23
C MET A 1 -13.26 10.49 29.21
N GLN A 2 -12.10 10.11 28.65
CA GLN A 2 -11.39 10.92 27.63
C GLN A 2 -11.78 10.60 26.16
N ALA A 3 -12.11 9.33 25.85
CA ALA A 3 -12.44 8.92 24.48
C ALA A 3 -13.73 9.59 23.94
N THR A 4 -14.71 9.84 24.80
CA THR A 4 -15.99 10.47 24.42
C THR A 4 -15.85 11.95 24.07
N GLN A 5 -14.84 12.67 24.60
CA GLN A 5 -14.63 14.09 24.30
C GLN A 5 -13.96 14.35 22.94
N LEU A 6 -13.32 13.33 22.34
CA LEU A 6 -12.69 13.45 21.01
C LEU A 6 -13.73 13.31 19.88
N ILE A 7 -14.79 12.54 20.11
CA ILE A 7 -15.85 12.28 19.12
C ILE A 7 -16.64 13.55 18.79
N THR A 8 -16.71 14.52 19.71
CA THR A 8 -17.54 15.73 19.58
C THR A 8 -16.80 16.99 19.12
N ARG A 9 -15.47 16.94 18.85
CA ARG A 9 -14.68 18.15 18.51
C ARG A 9 -14.71 18.56 17.04
N ARG A 10 -14.96 17.63 16.13
CA ARG A 10 -15.06 17.91 14.70
C ARG A 10 -16.53 17.89 14.29
N SER A 11 -16.95 18.83 13.44
CA SER A 11 -18.22 18.70 12.74
C SER A 11 -18.19 17.47 11.81
N LEU A 12 -19.35 16.98 11.40
CA LEU A 12 -19.42 15.89 10.41
C LEU A 12 -18.77 16.31 9.08
N ASP A 13 -19.00 17.55 8.65
CA ASP A 13 -18.37 18.11 7.44
C ASP A 13 -16.84 18.11 7.53
N GLN A 14 -16.28 18.49 8.69
CA GLN A 14 -14.83 18.45 8.89
C GLN A 14 -14.30 17.02 8.92
N LEU A 15 -15.05 16.07 9.52
CA LEU A 15 -14.67 14.66 9.50
C LEU A 15 -14.69 14.09 8.08
N GLU A 16 -15.70 14.44 7.29
CA GLU A 16 -15.80 14.03 5.89
C GLU A 16 -14.61 14.56 5.08
N GLU A 17 -14.32 15.86 5.18
CA GLU A 17 -13.18 16.48 4.49
C GLU A 17 -11.84 15.86 4.91
N ASP A 18 -11.64 15.64 6.22
CA ASP A 18 -10.45 14.99 6.76
C ASP A 18 -10.31 13.55 6.23
N ILE A 19 -11.40 12.79 6.17
CA ILE A 19 -11.41 11.40 5.68
C ILE A 19 -11.09 11.36 4.18
N ILE A 20 -11.70 12.23 3.37
CA ILE A 20 -11.45 12.31 1.93
C ILE A 20 -9.98 12.65 1.67
N SER A 21 -9.47 13.67 2.36
CA SER A 21 -8.08 14.10 2.25
C SER A 21 -7.11 12.98 2.63
N LEU A 22 -7.31 12.35 3.80
CA LEU A 22 -6.48 11.23 4.25
C LEU A 22 -6.56 10.04 3.29
N SER A 23 -7.75 9.72 2.77
CA SER A 23 -7.92 8.62 1.81
C SER A 23 -7.12 8.87 0.54
N SER A 24 -7.13 10.11 0.01
CA SER A 24 -6.34 10.49 -1.16
C SER A 24 -4.83 10.30 -0.90
N HIS A 25 -4.35 10.79 0.24
CA HIS A 25 -2.93 10.64 0.62
C HIS A 25 -2.52 9.17 0.83
N ILE A 26 -3.37 8.37 1.50
CA ILE A 26 -3.15 6.93 1.67
C ILE A 26 -3.06 6.25 0.32
N ASN A 27 -3.98 6.55 -0.60
CA ASN A 27 -3.99 5.94 -1.93
C ASN A 27 -2.76 6.32 -2.76
N ALA A 28 -2.32 7.58 -2.70
CA ALA A 28 -1.09 8.03 -3.38
C ALA A 28 0.15 7.32 -2.82
N THR A 29 0.27 7.25 -1.50
CA THR A 29 1.38 6.58 -0.81
C THR A 29 1.39 5.08 -1.10
N GLU A 30 0.21 4.46 -1.12
CA GLU A 30 0.04 3.04 -1.46
C GLU A 30 0.43 2.77 -2.92
N TYR A 31 0.09 3.65 -3.85
CA TYR A 31 0.53 3.53 -5.23
C TYR A 31 2.06 3.57 -5.34
N GLU A 32 2.71 4.54 -4.71
CA GLU A 32 4.19 4.62 -4.68
C GLU A 32 4.82 3.36 -4.07
N PHE A 33 4.24 2.86 -2.98
CA PHE A 33 4.66 1.60 -2.37
C PHE A 33 4.54 0.42 -3.34
N LEU A 34 3.42 0.28 -4.05
CA LEU A 34 3.20 -0.79 -5.02
C LEU A 34 4.18 -0.72 -6.20
N VAL A 35 4.55 0.48 -6.65
CA VAL A 35 5.58 0.67 -7.69
C VAL A 35 6.94 0.16 -7.21
N LEU A 36 7.35 0.51 -5.98
CA LEU A 36 8.60 0.03 -5.38
C LEU A 36 8.59 -1.49 -5.19
N VAL A 37 7.47 -2.05 -4.73
CA VAL A 37 7.29 -3.49 -4.59
C VAL A 37 7.43 -4.19 -5.94
N ARG A 38 6.85 -3.64 -7.01
CA ARG A 38 6.98 -4.20 -8.35
C ARG A 38 8.43 -4.21 -8.83
N GLU A 39 9.13 -3.08 -8.69
CA GLU A 39 10.54 -2.99 -9.06
C GLU A 39 11.39 -4.00 -8.27
N PHE A 40 11.14 -4.10 -6.96
CA PHE A 40 11.84 -5.02 -6.08
C PHE A 40 11.58 -6.49 -6.44
N ASP A 41 10.33 -6.86 -6.76
CA ASP A 41 9.96 -8.20 -7.19
C ASP A 41 10.57 -8.55 -8.56
N LEU A 42 10.52 -7.64 -9.54
CA LEU A 42 11.13 -7.81 -10.85
C LEU A 42 12.64 -8.05 -10.78
N ARG A 43 13.32 -7.31 -9.91
CA ARG A 43 14.76 -7.48 -9.65
C ARG A 43 15.07 -8.67 -8.75
N GLN A 44 14.05 -9.39 -8.29
CA GLN A 44 14.15 -10.49 -7.34
C GLN A 44 14.95 -10.07 -6.08
N GLY A 45 14.80 -8.81 -5.65
CA GLY A 45 15.61 -8.21 -4.58
C GLY A 45 15.47 -8.95 -3.24
N TRP A 46 14.37 -9.65 -3.04
CA TRP A 46 14.13 -10.54 -1.90
C TRP A 46 15.15 -11.68 -1.81
N LYS A 47 15.78 -12.10 -2.91
CA LYS A 47 16.84 -13.12 -2.91
C LYS A 47 18.09 -12.68 -2.15
N ALA A 48 18.45 -11.41 -2.23
CA ALA A 48 19.61 -10.86 -1.49
C ALA A 48 19.43 -10.95 0.03
N TYR A 49 18.19 -11.14 0.48
CA TYR A 49 17.83 -11.29 1.89
C TYR A 49 17.38 -12.71 2.25
N HIS A 50 17.67 -13.70 1.39
CA HIS A 50 17.45 -15.13 1.64
C HIS A 50 15.97 -15.54 1.80
N PHE A 51 15.04 -14.82 1.16
CA PHE A 51 13.64 -15.22 1.08
C PHE A 51 13.34 -16.00 -0.20
N ASN A 52 12.21 -16.73 -0.24
CA ASN A 52 11.82 -17.53 -1.40
C ASN A 52 10.87 -16.79 -2.35
N SER A 53 10.26 -15.69 -1.91
CA SER A 53 9.40 -14.83 -2.74
C SER A 53 9.30 -13.41 -2.18
N CYS A 54 8.88 -12.47 -3.02
CA CYS A 54 8.60 -11.11 -2.55
C CYS A 54 7.45 -11.08 -1.53
N ALA A 55 6.44 -11.96 -1.66
CA ALA A 55 5.34 -12.04 -0.71
C ALA A 55 5.80 -12.47 0.68
N GLU A 56 6.73 -13.42 0.75
CA GLU A 56 7.34 -13.86 2.00
C GLU A 56 8.20 -12.74 2.61
N TRP A 57 8.99 -12.03 1.79
CA TRP A 57 9.75 -10.87 2.24
C TRP A 57 8.85 -9.78 2.82
N LEU A 58 7.75 -9.44 2.14
CA LEU A 58 6.77 -8.44 2.61
C LEU A 58 6.11 -8.86 3.93
N ASN A 59 5.80 -10.14 4.08
CA ASN A 59 5.26 -10.64 5.33
C ASN A 59 6.25 -10.47 6.49
N MET A 60 7.50 -10.85 6.27
CA MET A 60 8.51 -10.89 7.32
C MET A 60 9.14 -9.51 7.61
N LYS A 61 9.25 -8.64 6.62
CA LYS A 61 9.90 -7.31 6.77
C LYS A 61 8.92 -6.17 6.94
N CYS A 62 7.72 -6.27 6.37
CA CYS A 62 6.71 -5.21 6.44
C CYS A 62 5.51 -5.58 7.33
N GLY A 63 5.47 -6.79 7.91
CA GLY A 63 4.35 -7.22 8.78
C GLY A 63 3.03 -7.41 8.04
N ILE A 64 3.06 -7.52 6.71
CA ILE A 64 1.85 -7.66 5.88
C ILE A 64 1.39 -9.11 5.91
N ALA A 65 0.12 -9.36 6.23
CA ALA A 65 -0.41 -10.72 6.26
C ALA A 65 -0.19 -11.45 4.91
N PRO A 66 0.09 -12.76 4.88
CA PRO A 66 0.49 -13.45 3.65
C PRO A 66 -0.53 -13.35 2.50
N GLY A 67 -1.83 -13.33 2.80
CA GLY A 67 -2.89 -13.11 1.80
C GLY A 67 -2.79 -11.72 1.19
N THR A 68 -2.71 -10.69 2.03
CA THR A 68 -2.56 -9.30 1.62
C THR A 68 -1.27 -9.07 0.84
N ALA A 69 -0.14 -9.67 1.23
CA ALA A 69 1.13 -9.51 0.52
C ALA A 69 1.05 -10.03 -0.92
N ARG A 70 0.41 -11.19 -1.14
CA ARG A 70 0.16 -11.72 -2.49
C ARG A 70 -0.76 -10.82 -3.29
N GLU A 71 -1.79 -10.28 -2.65
CA GLU A 71 -2.71 -9.36 -3.30
C GLU A 71 -2.02 -8.05 -3.71
N LYS A 72 -1.16 -7.50 -2.86
CA LYS A 72 -0.32 -6.35 -3.21
C LYS A 72 0.56 -6.64 -4.43
N LEU A 73 1.18 -7.82 -4.51
CA LEU A 73 1.92 -8.21 -5.72
C LEU A 73 1.03 -8.32 -6.95
N ARG A 74 -0.18 -8.89 -6.83
CA ARG A 74 -1.14 -8.97 -7.95
C ARG A 74 -1.51 -7.58 -8.47
N VAL A 75 -1.78 -6.64 -7.57
CA VAL A 75 -2.10 -5.25 -7.93
C VAL A 75 -0.88 -4.55 -8.53
N ALA A 76 0.31 -4.69 -7.92
CA ALA A 76 1.56 -4.11 -8.41
C ALA A 76 1.90 -4.59 -9.84
N ASN A 77 1.64 -5.87 -10.14
CA ASN A 77 1.77 -6.43 -11.48
C ASN A 77 0.79 -5.79 -12.46
N ALA A 78 -0.50 -5.72 -12.10
CA ALA A 78 -1.53 -5.12 -12.96
C ALA A 78 -1.28 -3.63 -13.24
N LEU A 79 -0.79 -2.86 -12.25
CA LEU A 79 -0.44 -1.45 -12.43
C LEU A 79 0.68 -1.26 -13.45
N PHE A 80 1.66 -2.17 -13.47
CA PHE A 80 2.76 -2.13 -14.44
C PHE A 80 2.30 -2.42 -15.87
N ASP A 81 1.41 -3.40 -16.03
CA ASP A 81 0.85 -3.74 -17.34
C ASP A 81 -0.01 -2.59 -17.91
N LEU A 82 -0.63 -1.79 -17.04
CA LEU A 82 -1.39 -0.60 -17.41
C LEU A 82 -0.51 0.64 -17.68
N THR A 83 0.60 0.83 -16.98
CA THR A 83 1.50 1.97 -17.26
C THR A 83 2.30 1.79 -18.55
N ALA A 84 2.52 0.55 -19.01
CA ALA A 84 3.10 0.26 -20.32
C ALA A 84 2.26 0.82 -21.49
N THR A 85 0.94 1.01 -21.33
CA THR A 85 0.08 1.60 -22.37
C THR A 85 -0.06 3.11 -22.27
N SER A 86 0.14 3.71 -21.09
CA SER A 86 0.09 5.16 -20.88
C SER A 86 1.37 5.90 -21.35
N LEU A 87 2.48 5.17 -21.51
CA LEU A 87 3.75 5.68 -22.05
C LEU A 87 3.92 5.42 -23.57
N ALA A 88 2.87 5.01 -24.27
CA ALA A 88 2.84 4.73 -25.72
C ALA A 88 2.19 5.86 -26.53
#